data_AF-A0A4Q5P029-F1
#
_entry.id   AF-A0A4Q5P029-F1
#
_cell.length_a   1.000
_cell.length_b   1.000
_cell.length_c   1.000
_cell.angle_alpha   90.00
_cell.angle_beta   90.00
_cell.angle_gamma   90.00
#
_symmetry.space_group_name_H-M   'P 1'
#
loop_
_entity.id
_entity.type
_entity.pdbx_description
1 polymer ?
#
loop_
_entity_poly.entity_id
_entity_poly.type
_entity_poly.pdbx_seq_one_letter_code
_entity_poly.pdbx_strand_id
1 'polypeptide(L)'
;MIGRIAHIKELRLALLAQVASNFPDISPPSHFNLLISGFATLMVRFVIMTERLQSIRPRLEELSRLDPDCLLGCGTDYELEPPLSEAQVLAFEGEHGVVLPTDYRRFLLEVGSAGVGPGYGLNPLGDMQHLNREKLPANFLAAPFPLIESFPEDSDSDESKSEDTSLDKWVTGAFCLSHWGCGMYDLLVVSGVERGHIWMDDRTNDAGVFPVAPNREHFGESQEEVFVFTAAEGEERTRFLDWYEWWLDWCFEEVKSLYEDE
;
A
#
# COMPACT_ATOMS: atom_id res chain seq x y z
N MET A 1 -6.45 -14.94 -12.41
CA MET A 1 -7.02 -13.58 -12.58
C MET A 1 -8.52 -13.53 -12.93
N ILE A 2 -9.01 -14.21 -13.98
CA ILE A 2 -10.44 -14.12 -14.40
C ILE A 2 -11.41 -14.57 -13.29
N GLY A 3 -11.01 -15.55 -12.47
CA GLY A 3 -11.80 -16.04 -11.33
C GLY A 3 -12.01 -15.02 -10.21
N ARG A 4 -11.02 -14.19 -9.87
CA ARG A 4 -11.12 -13.15 -8.81
C ARG A 4 -12.12 -12.06 -9.20
N ILE A 5 -12.08 -11.60 -10.45
CA ILE A 5 -13.01 -10.56 -10.96
C ILE A 5 -14.43 -11.13 -11.06
N ALA A 6 -14.59 -12.38 -11.48
CA ALA A 6 -15.89 -13.05 -11.52
C ALA A 6 -16.48 -13.21 -10.11
N HIS A 7 -15.66 -13.65 -9.15
CA HIS A 7 -16.07 -13.84 -7.76
C HIS A 7 -16.49 -12.53 -7.08
N ILE A 8 -15.75 -11.44 -7.29
CA ILE A 8 -16.11 -10.11 -6.78
C ILE A 8 -17.42 -9.60 -7.42
N LYS A 9 -17.65 -9.87 -8.71
CA LYS A 9 -18.92 -9.54 -9.37
C LYS A 9 -20.10 -10.32 -8.79
N GLU A 10 -19.91 -11.60 -8.50
CA GLU A 10 -20.94 -12.45 -7.88
C GLU A 10 -21.27 -12.01 -6.45
N LEU A 11 -20.27 -11.72 -5.62
CA LEU A 11 -20.47 -11.20 -4.26
C LEU A 11 -21.21 -9.86 -4.27
N ARG A 12 -20.86 -8.97 -5.21
CA ARG A 12 -21.58 -7.70 -5.43
C ARG A 12 -23.04 -7.91 -5.81
N LEU A 13 -23.33 -8.85 -6.72
CA LEU A 13 -24.70 -9.15 -7.14
C LEU A 13 -25.52 -9.79 -6.02
N ALA A 14 -24.93 -10.73 -5.28
CA ALA A 14 -25.57 -11.39 -4.14
C ALA A 14 -25.91 -10.41 -3.02
N LEU A 15 -25.00 -9.49 -2.69
CA LEU A 15 -25.24 -8.49 -1.65
C LEU A 15 -26.29 -7.46 -2.08
N LEU A 16 -26.27 -7.02 -3.35
CA LEU A 16 -27.31 -6.14 -3.90
C LEU A 16 -28.70 -6.81 -3.86
N ALA A 17 -28.78 -8.11 -4.17
CA ALA A 17 -30.02 -8.88 -4.08
C ALA A 17 -30.51 -9.02 -2.62
N GLN A 18 -29.60 -9.25 -1.66
CA GLN A 18 -29.95 -9.35 -0.24
C GLN A 18 -30.41 -8.01 0.35
N VAL A 19 -29.82 -6.89 -0.07
CA VAL A 19 -30.28 -5.56 0.34
C VAL A 19 -31.66 -5.25 -0.24
N ALA A 20 -31.90 -5.60 -1.50
CA ALA A 20 -33.21 -5.43 -2.14
C ALA A 20 -34.32 -6.28 -1.48
N SER A 21 -33.99 -7.49 -1.02
CA SER A 21 -34.97 -8.37 -0.36
C SER A 21 -35.35 -7.92 1.06
N ASN A 22 -34.46 -7.22 1.75
CA ASN A 22 -34.70 -6.70 3.10
C ASN A 22 -35.59 -5.44 3.13
N PHE A 23 -35.86 -4.80 1.99
CA PHE A 23 -36.70 -3.59 1.89
C PHE A 23 -37.76 -3.68 0.75
N PRO A 24 -38.73 -4.59 0.84
CA PRO A 24 -39.65 -4.89 -0.28
C PRO A 24 -40.71 -3.81 -0.56
N ASP A 25 -40.99 -2.88 0.38
CA ASP A 25 -42.17 -1.98 0.32
C ASP A 25 -41.84 -0.47 0.28
N ILE A 26 -40.57 -0.09 0.12
CA ILE A 26 -40.22 1.33 -0.02
C ILE A 26 -40.26 1.68 -1.50
N SER A 27 -41.38 2.21 -2.00
CA SER A 27 -41.38 2.96 -3.27
C SER A 27 -40.74 4.32 -2.99
N PRO A 28 -39.49 4.56 -3.41
CA PRO A 28 -38.76 5.74 -2.97
C PRO A 28 -39.03 6.94 -3.87
N PRO A 29 -39.13 8.18 -3.34
CA PRO A 29 -38.92 9.37 -4.16
C PRO A 29 -37.51 9.30 -4.77
N SER A 30 -37.32 9.84 -5.98
CA SER A 30 -36.11 9.70 -6.81
C SER A 30 -34.75 9.91 -6.09
N HIS A 31 -34.71 10.69 -5.01
CA HIS A 31 -33.52 10.94 -4.18
C HIS A 31 -33.12 9.77 -3.25
N PHE A 32 -34.04 8.85 -2.95
CA PHE A 32 -33.85 7.77 -1.97
C PHE A 32 -33.22 6.51 -2.63
N ASN A 33 -33.41 6.35 -3.95
CA ASN A 33 -32.67 5.37 -4.76
C ASN A 33 -31.15 5.68 -4.85
N LEU A 34 -30.77 6.97 -4.91
CA LEU A 34 -29.36 7.35 -4.90
C LEU A 34 -28.68 7.07 -3.56
N LEU A 35 -29.40 7.28 -2.44
CA LEU A 35 -28.87 7.01 -1.10
C LEU A 35 -28.71 5.50 -0.83
N ILE A 36 -29.68 4.67 -1.24
CA ILE A 36 -29.56 3.21 -1.15
C ILE A 36 -28.43 2.70 -2.06
N SER A 37 -28.30 3.24 -3.28
CA SER A 37 -27.22 2.90 -4.20
C SER A 37 -25.84 3.29 -3.65
N GLY A 38 -25.71 4.48 -3.05
CA GLY A 38 -24.48 4.95 -2.41
C GLY A 38 -24.11 4.12 -1.19
N PHE A 39 -25.08 3.82 -0.32
CA PHE A 39 -24.87 2.98 0.86
C PHE A 39 -24.52 1.53 0.48
N ALA A 40 -25.21 0.94 -0.49
CA ALA A 40 -24.89 -0.39 -0.99
C ALA A 40 -23.50 -0.43 -1.63
N THR A 41 -23.11 0.60 -2.38
CA THR A 41 -21.75 0.70 -2.94
C THR A 41 -20.69 0.81 -1.86
N LEU A 42 -20.94 1.59 -0.81
CA LEU A 42 -20.03 1.71 0.34
C LEU A 42 -19.93 0.37 1.11
N MET A 43 -21.05 -0.32 1.31
CA MET A 43 -21.10 -1.63 1.96
C MET A 43 -20.38 -2.69 1.14
N VAL A 44 -20.56 -2.72 -0.18
CA VAL A 44 -19.80 -3.61 -1.08
C VAL A 44 -18.30 -3.34 -0.97
N ARG A 45 -17.88 -2.07 -1.02
CA ARG A 45 -16.46 -1.70 -0.86
C ARG A 45 -15.91 -2.13 0.51
N PHE A 46 -16.70 -1.96 1.57
CA PHE A 46 -16.33 -2.38 2.91
C PHE A 46 -16.19 -3.91 3.04
N VAL A 47 -17.14 -4.67 2.48
CA VAL A 47 -17.11 -6.14 2.46
C VAL A 47 -15.90 -6.64 1.68
N ILE A 48 -15.69 -6.14 0.45
CA ILE A 48 -14.53 -6.52 -0.38
C ILE A 48 -13.21 -6.25 0.35
N MET A 49 -13.07 -5.07 0.96
CA MET A 49 -11.87 -4.75 1.74
C MET A 49 -11.67 -5.70 2.94
N THR A 50 -12.76 -6.09 3.60
CA THR A 50 -12.70 -7.02 4.74
C THR A 50 -12.24 -8.41 4.30
N GLU A 51 -12.79 -8.93 3.20
CA GLU A 51 -12.40 -10.23 2.64
C GLU A 51 -10.93 -10.22 2.20
N ARG A 52 -10.49 -9.13 1.55
CA ARG A 52 -9.09 -8.92 1.16
C ARG A 52 -8.15 -9.01 2.37
N LEU A 53 -8.41 -8.23 3.42
CA LEU A 53 -7.63 -8.25 4.66
C LEU A 53 -7.62 -9.63 5.33
N GLN A 54 -8.78 -10.28 5.43
CA GLN A 54 -8.91 -11.62 6.02
C GLN A 54 -8.18 -12.70 5.22
N SER A 55 -7.92 -12.48 3.92
CA SER A 55 -7.17 -13.41 3.09
C SER A 55 -5.67 -13.38 3.31
N ILE A 56 -5.12 -12.29 3.88
CA ILE A 56 -3.66 -12.09 3.96
C ILE A 56 -2.98 -13.15 4.82
N ARG A 57 -3.45 -13.36 6.06
CA ARG A 57 -2.83 -14.33 6.98
C ARG A 57 -2.84 -15.76 6.43
N PRO A 58 -3.98 -16.29 5.92
CA PRO A 58 -4.00 -17.60 5.26
C PRO A 58 -3.01 -17.72 4.10
N ARG A 59 -2.83 -16.66 3.30
CA ARG A 59 -1.89 -16.63 2.18
C ARG A 59 -0.43 -16.68 2.67
N LEU A 60 -0.10 -15.99 3.75
CA LEU A 60 1.23 -16.06 4.37
C LEU A 60 1.52 -17.45 4.95
N GLU A 61 0.54 -18.07 5.62
CA GLU A 61 0.65 -19.45 6.11
C GLU A 61 0.80 -20.49 4.99
N GLU A 62 0.24 -20.21 3.81
CA GLU A 62 0.43 -21.04 2.63
C GLU A 62 1.83 -20.84 2.05
N LEU A 63 2.28 -19.61 1.88
CA LEU A 63 3.64 -19.29 1.42
C LEU A 63 4.70 -19.89 2.34
N SER A 64 4.52 -19.84 3.66
CA SER A 64 5.46 -20.43 4.62
C SER A 64 5.61 -21.96 4.49
N ARG A 65 4.65 -22.63 3.83
CA ARG A 65 4.75 -24.08 3.52
C ARG A 65 5.36 -24.34 2.16
N LEU A 66 5.14 -23.43 1.20
CA LEU A 66 5.63 -23.58 -0.17
C LEU A 66 7.07 -23.08 -0.34
N ASP A 67 7.52 -22.15 0.51
CA ASP A 67 8.89 -21.64 0.56
C ASP A 67 9.50 -21.90 1.96
N PRO A 68 9.87 -23.15 2.28
CA PRO A 68 10.37 -23.52 3.60
C PRO A 68 11.70 -22.84 3.95
N ASP A 69 12.50 -22.46 2.95
CA ASP A 69 13.78 -21.75 3.14
C ASP A 69 13.59 -20.22 3.24
N CYS A 70 12.35 -19.74 3.14
CA CYS A 70 11.96 -18.34 3.31
C CYS A 70 12.76 -17.35 2.42
N LEU A 71 13.11 -17.79 1.21
CA LEU A 71 13.86 -17.01 0.22
C LEU A 71 13.09 -15.75 -0.20
N LEU A 72 11.76 -15.80 -0.21
CA LEU A 72 10.88 -14.68 -0.58
C LEU A 72 10.25 -14.00 0.64
N GLY A 73 10.38 -14.59 1.83
CA GLY A 73 9.94 -14.02 3.11
C GLY A 73 10.93 -13.01 3.70
N CYS A 74 12.01 -12.70 2.99
CA CYS A 74 12.96 -11.63 3.31
C CYS A 74 13.52 -11.67 4.74
N GLY A 75 13.73 -12.89 5.27
CA GLY A 75 14.29 -13.13 6.60
C GLY A 75 13.31 -12.97 7.76
N THR A 76 12.00 -12.87 7.49
CA THR A 76 10.96 -12.76 8.53
C THR A 76 10.09 -14.01 8.66
N ASP A 77 10.47 -15.14 8.05
CA ASP A 77 9.76 -16.43 8.12
C ASP A 77 8.24 -16.34 7.85
N TYR A 78 7.83 -15.40 6.98
CA TYR A 78 6.43 -15.06 6.70
C TYR A 78 5.60 -14.62 7.93
N GLU A 79 6.24 -14.19 9.00
CA GLU A 79 5.59 -13.72 10.22
C GLU A 79 5.30 -12.21 10.17
N LEU A 80 4.08 -11.86 10.57
CA LEU A 80 3.69 -10.49 10.88
C LEU A 80 3.72 -10.27 12.39
N GLU A 81 4.22 -9.12 12.81
CA GLU A 81 4.01 -8.63 14.16
C GLU A 81 2.50 -8.50 14.50
N PRO A 82 2.11 -8.67 15.77
CA PRO A 82 0.71 -8.63 16.17
C PRO A 82 -0.01 -7.31 15.79
N PRO A 83 -1.32 -7.35 15.52
CA PRO A 83 -2.08 -6.13 15.26
C PRO A 83 -2.01 -5.12 16.41
N LEU A 84 -2.03 -3.84 16.06
CA LEU A 84 -2.09 -2.74 17.02
C LEU A 84 -3.50 -2.60 17.59
N SER A 85 -3.59 -2.08 18.82
CA SER A 85 -4.86 -1.65 19.38
C SER A 85 -5.32 -0.32 18.79
N GLU A 86 -6.63 -0.08 18.81
CA GLU A 86 -7.23 1.21 18.43
C GLU A 86 -6.60 2.38 19.20
N ALA A 87 -6.25 2.19 20.47
CA ALA A 87 -5.59 3.21 21.28
C ALA A 87 -4.18 3.56 20.80
N GLN A 88 -3.40 2.57 20.34
CA GLN A 88 -2.06 2.81 19.78
C GLN A 88 -2.14 3.56 18.45
N VAL A 89 -3.07 3.16 17.58
CA VAL A 89 -3.30 3.84 16.30
C VAL A 89 -3.76 5.28 16.52
N LEU A 90 -4.73 5.50 17.42
CA LEU A 90 -5.20 6.85 17.76
C LEU A 90 -4.12 7.71 18.42
N ALA A 91 -3.25 7.11 19.24
CA ALA A 91 -2.12 7.83 19.84
C ALA A 91 -1.17 8.33 18.75
N PHE A 92 -0.82 7.49 17.78
CA PHE A 92 0.00 7.88 16.63
C PHE A 92 -0.67 8.97 15.79
N GLU A 93 -1.94 8.79 15.42
CA GLU A 93 -2.72 9.77 14.66
C GLU A 93 -2.77 11.13 15.38
N GLY A 94 -2.97 11.11 16.70
CA GLY A 94 -2.99 12.31 17.55
C GLY A 94 -1.63 12.98 17.73
N GLU A 95 -0.56 12.20 17.93
CA GLU A 95 0.81 12.70 18.08
C GLU A 95 1.28 13.42 16.82
N HIS A 96 1.00 12.84 15.66
CA HIS A 96 1.47 13.35 14.37
C HIS A 96 0.48 14.27 13.66
N GLY A 97 -0.74 14.41 14.18
CA GLY A 97 -1.78 15.26 13.58
C GLY A 97 -2.26 14.76 12.21
N VAL A 98 -2.29 13.43 12.02
CA VAL A 98 -2.67 12.78 10.78
C VAL A 98 -3.86 11.84 10.98
N VAL A 99 -4.52 11.48 9.89
CA VAL A 99 -5.45 10.35 9.86
C VAL A 99 -4.87 9.34 8.89
N LEU A 100 -4.66 8.10 9.31
CA LEU A 100 -4.08 7.06 8.47
C LEU A 100 -5.03 6.68 7.32
N PRO A 101 -4.49 6.36 6.13
CA PRO A 101 -5.28 5.80 5.03
C PRO A 101 -6.09 4.57 5.48
N THR A 102 -7.37 4.51 5.06
CA THR A 102 -8.34 3.54 5.62
C THR A 102 -7.91 2.09 5.52
N ASP A 103 -7.32 1.71 4.39
CA ASP A 103 -6.85 0.35 4.12
C ASP A 103 -5.65 -0.02 4.99
N TYR A 104 -4.65 0.86 5.10
CA TYR A 104 -3.50 0.66 5.99
C TYR A 104 -3.91 0.65 7.48
N ARG A 105 -4.79 1.58 7.89
CA ARG A 105 -5.31 1.62 9.26
C ARG A 105 -5.99 0.32 9.65
N ARG A 106 -6.81 -0.25 8.76
CA ARG A 106 -7.47 -1.54 9.00
C ARG A 106 -6.47 -2.69 9.02
N PHE A 107 -5.47 -2.69 8.15
CA PHE A 107 -4.39 -3.67 8.19
C PHE A 107 -3.70 -3.69 9.55
N LEU A 108 -3.36 -2.52 10.11
CA LEU A 108 -2.74 -2.42 11.43
C LEU A 108 -3.60 -3.01 12.55
N LEU A 109 -4.93 -2.85 12.49
CA LEU A 109 -5.85 -3.27 13.53
C LEU A 109 -6.27 -4.75 13.41
N GLU A 110 -6.33 -5.27 12.18
CA GLU A 110 -6.93 -6.57 11.89
C GLU A 110 -5.89 -7.62 11.47
N VAL A 111 -4.79 -7.20 10.83
CA VAL A 111 -3.85 -8.09 10.16
C VAL A 111 -2.50 -8.09 10.86
N GLY A 112 -1.79 -6.97 11.01
CA GLY A 112 -0.47 -6.94 11.65
C GLY A 112 0.16 -5.56 11.61
N SER A 113 1.27 -5.35 12.35
CA SER A 113 1.89 -4.02 12.51
C SER A 113 3.19 -3.81 11.71
N ALA A 114 3.95 -4.87 11.48
CA ALA A 114 5.26 -4.90 10.81
C ALA A 114 5.62 -6.37 10.49
N GLY A 115 6.80 -6.63 9.94
CA GLY A 115 7.31 -7.99 9.69
C GLY A 115 7.34 -8.32 8.20
N VAL A 116 6.80 -9.46 7.79
CA VAL A 116 6.82 -9.89 6.39
C VAL A 116 6.14 -8.87 5.46
N GLY A 117 6.75 -8.64 4.30
CA GLY A 117 6.24 -7.73 3.28
C GLY A 117 7.22 -7.53 2.13
N PRO A 118 6.91 -6.61 1.20
CA PRO A 118 7.79 -6.24 0.10
C PRO A 118 9.18 -5.78 0.58
N GLY A 119 10.20 -5.83 -0.28
CA GLY A 119 11.57 -5.43 0.08
C GLY A 119 12.12 -6.26 1.23
N TYR A 120 12.70 -5.61 2.24
CA TYR A 120 13.17 -6.26 3.47
C TYR A 120 12.10 -6.38 4.56
N GLY A 121 10.82 -6.35 4.17
CA GLY A 121 9.69 -6.45 5.08
C GLY A 121 9.04 -5.10 5.40
N LEU A 122 7.88 -5.20 6.05
CA LEU A 122 7.10 -4.07 6.52
C LEU A 122 7.73 -3.48 7.80
N ASN A 123 8.09 -2.21 7.74
CA ASN A 123 8.59 -1.44 8.86
C ASN A 123 7.51 -1.12 9.89
N PRO A 124 7.89 -0.84 11.15
CA PRO A 124 6.98 -0.34 12.17
C PRO A 124 6.24 0.94 11.73
N LEU A 125 5.04 1.13 12.28
CA LEU A 125 4.21 2.31 12.03
C LEU A 125 5.01 3.62 12.21
N GLY A 126 5.06 4.43 11.14
CA GLY A 126 5.69 5.74 11.15
C GLY A 126 7.21 5.71 10.98
N ASP A 127 7.79 4.64 10.44
CA ASP A 127 9.23 4.57 10.28
C ASP A 127 9.81 5.66 9.36
N MET A 128 10.77 6.40 9.92
CA MET A 128 11.52 7.47 9.26
C MET A 128 13.01 7.30 9.54
N GLN A 129 13.53 6.07 9.66
CA GLN A 129 14.96 5.83 9.96
C GLN A 129 15.88 6.26 8.83
N HIS A 130 15.38 6.23 7.59
CA HIS A 130 16.12 6.66 6.41
C HIS A 130 16.28 8.20 6.30
N LEU A 131 15.58 8.97 7.14
CA LEU A 131 15.62 10.43 7.14
C LEU A 131 16.49 10.98 8.28
N ASN A 132 16.95 12.23 8.14
CA ASN A 132 17.66 12.90 9.22
C ASN A 132 16.68 13.46 10.25
N ARG A 133 16.32 12.63 11.24
CA ARG A 133 15.35 12.97 12.30
C ARG A 133 15.64 14.26 13.06
N GLU A 134 16.90 14.67 13.17
CA GLU A 134 17.27 15.94 13.84
C GLU A 134 16.88 17.18 13.03
N LYS A 135 16.72 17.01 11.72
CA LYS A 135 16.33 18.08 10.77
C LYS A 135 14.85 18.03 10.39
N LEU A 136 14.09 17.03 10.84
CA LEU A 136 12.69 16.93 10.51
C LEU A 136 11.86 17.97 11.28
N PRO A 137 10.98 18.73 10.59
CA PRO A 137 10.06 19.62 11.27
C PRO A 137 9.06 18.82 12.12
N ALA A 138 8.60 19.39 13.24
CA ALA A 138 7.67 18.70 14.14
C ALA A 138 6.37 18.26 13.46
N ASN A 139 5.92 18.99 12.43
CA ASN A 139 4.73 18.67 11.64
C ASN A 139 5.03 17.86 10.38
N PHE A 140 6.17 17.15 10.31
CA PHE A 140 6.62 16.46 9.09
C PHE A 140 5.54 15.59 8.44
N LEU A 141 4.86 14.72 9.21
CA LEU A 141 3.80 13.86 8.70
C LEU A 141 2.46 14.60 8.44
N ALA A 142 2.19 15.71 9.13
CA ALA A 142 1.00 16.53 8.91
C ALA A 142 1.16 17.50 7.72
N ALA A 143 2.40 17.83 7.34
CA ALA A 143 2.67 18.63 6.16
C ALA A 143 2.19 17.90 4.90
N PRO A 144 1.57 18.59 3.93
CA PRO A 144 1.16 17.97 2.68
C PRO A 144 2.34 17.34 1.95
N PHE A 145 2.13 16.14 1.39
CA PHE A 145 3.07 15.58 0.43
C PHE A 145 3.18 16.48 -0.80
N PRO A 146 4.41 16.86 -1.21
CA PRO A 146 4.59 17.98 -2.14
C PRO A 146 4.46 17.56 -3.61
N LEU A 147 4.56 16.27 -3.93
CA LEU A 147 4.59 15.76 -5.29
C LEU A 147 3.20 15.25 -5.73
N ILE A 148 2.91 15.44 -7.01
CA ILE A 148 1.72 14.89 -7.71
C ILE A 148 2.12 14.06 -8.96
N GLU A 149 3.36 14.28 -9.42
CA GLU A 149 4.03 13.61 -10.52
C GLU A 149 5.46 13.23 -10.08
N SER A 150 6.11 12.36 -10.86
CA SER A 150 7.47 11.90 -10.60
C SER A 150 8.49 13.04 -10.59
N PHE A 151 9.55 12.86 -9.80
CA PHE A 151 10.73 13.71 -9.68
C PHE A 151 11.94 12.77 -9.58
N PRO A 152 13.12 12.96 -10.20
CA PRO A 152 13.69 14.15 -10.81
C PRO A 152 14.06 13.83 -12.27
N GLU A 153 13.21 14.14 -13.24
CA GLU A 153 13.71 14.20 -14.62
C GLU A 153 14.72 15.36 -14.70
N ASP A 154 16.02 15.04 -14.70
CA ASP A 154 17.15 15.88 -15.15
C ASP A 154 16.93 17.40 -15.05
N SER A 155 16.59 17.90 -13.86
CA SER A 155 16.54 19.35 -13.71
C SER A 155 17.98 19.83 -13.58
N ASP A 156 18.53 20.37 -14.66
CA ASP A 156 19.70 21.26 -14.73
C ASP A 156 19.52 22.54 -13.85
N SER A 157 18.73 22.46 -12.78
CA SER A 157 18.49 23.54 -11.84
C SER A 157 19.66 23.61 -10.85
N ASP A 158 20.28 24.79 -10.78
CA ASP A 158 21.39 25.15 -9.87
C ASP A 158 21.03 24.95 -8.37
N GLU A 159 19.76 24.66 -8.04
CA GLU A 159 19.28 24.34 -6.69
C GLU A 159 19.68 22.93 -6.20
N SER A 160 20.15 22.05 -7.09
CA SER A 160 20.65 20.72 -6.75
C SER A 160 22.02 20.72 -6.05
N LYS A 161 22.71 21.87 -5.99
CA LYS A 161 24.09 21.98 -5.48
C LYS A 161 24.24 22.70 -4.13
N SER A 162 23.15 23.07 -3.47
CA SER A 162 23.24 23.57 -2.10
C SER A 162 23.35 22.41 -1.11
N GLU A 163 24.41 22.38 -0.30
CA GLU A 163 24.66 21.39 0.77
C GLU A 163 23.55 21.30 1.86
N ASP A 164 22.45 22.05 1.70
CA ASP A 164 21.38 22.23 2.70
C ASP A 164 19.95 22.10 2.14
N THR A 165 19.76 21.61 0.90
CA THR A 165 18.45 21.11 0.47
C THR A 165 18.21 19.77 1.15
N SER A 166 17.74 19.81 2.41
CA SER A 166 17.26 18.64 3.13
C SER A 166 16.39 17.80 2.21
N LEU A 167 16.94 16.67 1.72
CA LEU A 167 16.26 15.75 0.81
C LEU A 167 14.87 15.44 1.37
N ASP A 168 14.77 15.29 2.69
CA ASP A 168 13.55 15.04 3.45
C ASP A 168 12.37 15.98 3.10
N LYS A 169 12.61 17.20 2.59
CA LYS A 169 11.53 18.12 2.18
C LYS A 169 10.63 17.56 1.08
N TRP A 170 11.14 16.69 0.22
CA TRP A 170 10.40 16.12 -0.91
C TRP A 170 9.47 14.97 -0.53
N VAL A 171 9.60 14.48 0.70
CA VAL A 171 8.87 13.32 1.22
C VAL A 171 8.11 13.65 2.50
N THR A 172 7.90 14.94 2.79
CA THR A 172 7.00 15.37 3.88
C THR A 172 5.63 14.77 3.69
N GLY A 173 4.91 14.48 4.78
CA GLY A 173 3.58 13.88 4.69
C GLY A 173 3.58 12.40 4.32
N ALA A 174 4.74 11.73 4.33
CA ALA A 174 4.88 10.30 4.10
C ALA A 174 5.87 9.67 5.10
N PHE A 175 5.78 8.36 5.29
CA PHE A 175 6.77 7.58 6.03
C PHE A 175 7.05 6.27 5.29
N CYS A 176 8.17 5.61 5.62
CA CYS A 176 8.62 4.40 4.93
C CYS A 176 7.87 3.16 5.43
N LEU A 177 7.26 2.44 4.49
CA LEU A 177 6.67 1.13 4.71
C LEU A 177 7.69 0.01 4.58
N SER A 178 8.59 0.12 3.61
CA SER A 178 9.62 -0.89 3.34
C SER A 178 10.82 -0.25 2.64
N HIS A 179 11.97 -0.92 2.71
CA HIS A 179 13.15 -0.58 1.94
C HIS A 179 13.62 -1.78 1.11
N TRP A 180 14.22 -1.51 -0.04
CA TRP A 180 14.75 -2.53 -0.96
C TRP A 180 16.28 -2.65 -0.92
N GLY A 181 16.91 -1.95 0.04
CA GLY A 181 18.35 -1.75 0.02
C GLY A 181 18.73 -0.63 -0.96
N CYS A 182 20.03 -0.39 -1.13
CA CYS A 182 20.56 0.64 -2.05
C CYS A 182 19.92 2.04 -1.94
N GLY A 183 19.34 2.37 -0.77
CA GLY A 183 18.67 3.65 -0.55
C GLY A 183 17.33 3.84 -1.26
N MET A 184 16.62 2.74 -1.56
CA MET A 184 15.26 2.72 -2.11
C MET A 184 14.21 2.47 -1.03
N TYR A 185 13.16 3.29 -0.99
CA TYR A 185 12.12 3.24 0.03
C TYR A 185 10.71 3.31 -0.55
N ASP A 186 9.85 2.35 -0.21
CA ASP A 186 8.41 2.48 -0.40
C ASP A 186 7.84 3.37 0.69
N LEU A 187 7.15 4.43 0.29
CA LEU A 187 6.57 5.45 1.15
C LEU A 187 5.05 5.39 1.11
N LEU A 188 4.42 5.39 2.29
CA LEU A 188 2.98 5.64 2.41
C LEU A 188 2.73 7.13 2.60
N VAL A 189 2.03 7.75 1.66
CA VAL A 189 1.59 9.13 1.83
C VAL A 189 0.38 9.20 2.77
N VAL A 190 0.49 10.00 3.84
CA VAL A 190 -0.54 10.18 4.87
C VAL A 190 -1.16 11.58 4.91
N SER A 191 -0.55 12.55 4.24
CA SER A 191 -1.03 13.93 4.16
C SER A 191 -0.91 14.51 2.76
N GLY A 192 -1.85 15.39 2.37
CA GLY A 192 -1.88 16.00 1.03
C GLY A 192 -2.78 15.28 0.03
N VAL A 193 -2.69 15.66 -1.25
CA VAL A 193 -3.58 15.17 -2.32
C VAL A 193 -3.33 13.70 -2.66
N GLU A 194 -2.10 13.23 -2.47
CA GLU A 194 -1.69 11.83 -2.70
C GLU A 194 -1.95 10.92 -1.49
N ARG A 195 -2.67 11.39 -0.46
CA ARG A 195 -2.94 10.60 0.74
C ARG A 195 -3.56 9.24 0.43
N GLY A 196 -2.87 8.20 0.88
CA GLY A 196 -3.23 6.79 0.71
C GLY A 196 -2.63 6.13 -0.52
N HIS A 197 -1.78 6.83 -1.27
CA HIS A 197 -1.00 6.23 -2.35
C HIS A 197 0.42 5.88 -1.91
N ILE A 198 1.00 4.91 -2.60
CA ILE A 198 2.38 4.47 -2.43
C ILE A 198 3.27 5.20 -3.43
N TRP A 199 4.39 5.71 -2.92
CA TRP A 199 5.44 6.38 -3.69
C TRP A 199 6.76 5.70 -3.40
N MET A 200 7.65 5.63 -4.38
CA MET A 200 9.02 5.18 -4.20
C MET A 200 9.92 6.39 -4.06
N ASP A 201 10.83 6.36 -3.09
CA ASP A 201 11.97 7.24 -3.01
C ASP A 201 13.23 6.47 -3.38
N ASP A 202 13.73 6.74 -4.57
CA ASP A 202 14.94 6.21 -5.16
C ASP A 202 15.91 7.33 -5.58
N ARG A 203 16.04 8.36 -4.73
CA ARG A 203 16.98 9.47 -4.98
C ARG A 203 18.44 9.05 -4.88
N THR A 204 18.72 7.94 -4.21
CA THR A 204 20.09 7.42 -4.07
C THR A 204 20.62 6.87 -5.38
N ASN A 205 19.74 6.41 -6.29
CA ASN A 205 20.10 5.85 -7.59
C ASN A 205 19.67 6.75 -8.76
N ASP A 206 19.54 8.06 -8.52
CA ASP A 206 19.21 9.09 -9.53
C ASP A 206 17.83 8.92 -10.22
N ALA A 207 16.95 8.04 -9.74
CA ALA A 207 15.56 7.88 -10.24
C ALA A 207 14.54 8.75 -9.48
N GLY A 208 14.93 9.19 -8.28
CA GLY A 208 14.20 10.02 -7.32
C GLY A 208 12.84 9.53 -6.86
N VAL A 209 11.90 10.44 -6.64
CA VAL A 209 10.62 10.18 -5.99
C VAL A 209 9.47 10.09 -7.00
N PHE A 210 8.86 8.92 -7.13
CA PHE A 210 7.82 8.65 -8.13
C PHE A 210 6.67 7.79 -7.59
N PRO A 211 5.44 7.92 -8.14
CA PRO A 211 4.30 7.13 -7.69
C PRO A 211 4.42 5.68 -8.16
N VAL A 212 4.13 4.73 -7.27
CA VAL A 212 4.12 3.30 -7.59
C VAL A 212 2.82 2.95 -8.33
N ALA A 213 2.94 2.24 -9.45
CA ALA A 213 1.83 1.64 -10.20
C ALA A 213 1.98 0.12 -10.33
N PRO A 214 0.88 -0.63 -10.47
CA PRO A 214 0.95 -2.06 -10.78
C PRO A 214 1.49 -2.23 -12.21
N ASN A 215 2.70 -2.76 -12.36
CA ASN A 215 3.24 -3.12 -13.68
C ASN A 215 2.55 -4.41 -14.15
N ARG A 216 1.66 -4.31 -15.14
CA ARG A 216 0.94 -5.46 -15.70
C ARG A 216 1.71 -6.20 -16.79
N GLU A 217 2.86 -5.67 -17.24
CA GLU A 217 3.55 -6.16 -18.43
C GLU A 217 4.86 -6.91 -18.12
N HIS A 218 5.53 -6.65 -17.00
CA HIS A 218 6.83 -7.27 -16.63
C HIS A 218 6.75 -8.15 -15.38
N PHE A 219 5.59 -8.78 -15.17
CA PHE A 219 5.38 -9.69 -14.04
C PHE A 219 6.27 -10.93 -14.21
N GLY A 220 7.30 -11.09 -13.37
CA GLY A 220 8.08 -12.32 -13.26
C GLY A 220 9.37 -12.43 -14.08
N GLU A 221 10.00 -11.33 -14.52
CA GLU A 221 11.25 -11.42 -15.31
C GLU A 221 12.55 -11.41 -14.49
N SER A 222 12.52 -11.03 -13.20
CA SER A 222 13.52 -11.32 -12.13
C SER A 222 13.41 -10.27 -11.01
N GLN A 223 14.00 -10.50 -9.83
CA GLN A 223 14.14 -9.45 -8.81
C GLN A 223 14.80 -8.16 -9.34
N GLU A 224 15.60 -8.26 -10.42
CA GLU A 224 16.36 -7.13 -11.01
C GLU A 224 15.55 -6.29 -12.02
N GLU A 225 14.45 -6.80 -12.57
CA GLU A 225 13.66 -6.09 -13.60
C GLU A 225 12.32 -5.57 -13.07
N VAL A 226 12.02 -5.88 -11.81
CA VAL A 226 10.90 -5.33 -11.03
C VAL A 226 11.13 -3.82 -10.74
N PHE A 227 12.33 -3.27 -10.92
CA PHE A 227 12.74 -2.00 -10.31
C PHE A 227 12.26 -0.68 -10.95
N VAL A 228 11.49 -0.65 -12.04
CA VAL A 228 11.03 0.62 -12.65
C VAL A 228 9.51 0.72 -12.61
N PHE A 229 9.00 1.25 -11.50
CA PHE A 229 7.58 1.34 -11.18
C PHE A 229 7.03 2.77 -11.26
N THR A 230 7.19 3.44 -12.39
CA THR A 230 6.62 4.77 -12.56
C THR A 230 5.21 4.65 -13.09
N ALA A 231 4.21 5.11 -12.34
CA ALA A 231 2.87 5.26 -12.88
C ALA A 231 2.91 6.16 -14.12
N ALA A 232 2.50 5.63 -15.28
CA ALA A 232 2.39 6.45 -16.48
C ALA A 232 1.30 7.54 -16.28
N GLU A 233 1.35 8.60 -17.09
CA GLU A 233 0.35 9.66 -17.02
C GLU A 233 -1.06 9.08 -17.26
N GLY A 234 -1.93 9.20 -16.24
CA GLY A 234 -3.28 8.65 -16.27
C GLY A 234 -3.45 7.23 -15.69
N GLU A 235 -2.38 6.58 -15.23
CA GLU A 235 -2.48 5.31 -14.49
C GLU A 235 -2.99 5.48 -13.06
N GLU A 236 -3.79 4.51 -12.61
CA GLU A 236 -4.34 4.49 -11.26
C GLU A 236 -3.22 4.30 -10.24
N ARG A 237 -3.11 5.23 -9.29
CA ARG A 237 -2.12 5.20 -8.21
C ARG A 237 -2.37 4.01 -7.29
N THR A 238 -1.29 3.34 -6.88
CA THR A 238 -1.38 2.17 -6.00
C THR A 238 -1.68 2.58 -4.56
N ARG A 239 -2.62 1.90 -3.89
CA ARG A 239 -2.88 2.05 -2.45
C ARG A 239 -2.23 0.92 -1.66
N PHE A 240 -2.14 1.06 -0.34
CA PHE A 240 -1.45 0.10 0.53
C PHE A 240 -1.89 -1.35 0.30
N LEU A 241 -3.21 -1.61 0.30
CA LEU A 241 -3.69 -3.00 0.19
C LEU A 241 -3.42 -3.61 -1.19
N ASP A 242 -3.47 -2.79 -2.24
CA ASP A 242 -3.13 -3.21 -3.61
C ASP A 242 -1.62 -3.51 -3.70
N TRP A 243 -0.77 -2.66 -3.13
CA TRP A 243 0.68 -2.85 -3.05
C TRP A 243 1.06 -4.13 -2.30
N TYR A 244 0.48 -4.37 -1.13
CA TYR A 244 0.80 -5.55 -0.33
C TYR A 244 0.30 -6.85 -0.98
N GLU A 245 -0.92 -6.85 -1.52
CA GLU A 245 -1.46 -8.03 -2.22
C GLU A 245 -0.73 -8.34 -3.52
N TRP A 246 -0.21 -7.32 -4.19
CA TRP A 246 0.61 -7.50 -5.38
C TRP A 246 1.89 -8.26 -5.05
N TRP A 247 2.60 -7.87 -3.99
CA TRP A 247 3.76 -8.61 -3.53
C TRP A 247 3.41 -10.06 -3.14
N LEU A 248 2.29 -10.28 -2.46
CA LEU A 248 1.83 -11.64 -2.20
C LEU A 248 1.59 -12.43 -3.49
N ASP A 249 0.90 -11.83 -4.47
CA ASP A 249 0.63 -12.47 -5.78
C ASP A 249 1.97 -12.84 -6.47
N TRP A 250 2.96 -11.95 -6.44
CA TRP A 250 4.32 -12.19 -6.94
C TRP A 250 5.01 -13.36 -6.22
N CYS A 251 4.98 -13.39 -4.89
CA CYS A 251 5.57 -14.52 -4.14
C CYS A 251 5.01 -15.87 -4.58
N PHE A 252 3.70 -15.98 -4.82
CA PHE A 252 3.09 -17.24 -5.29
C PHE A 252 3.51 -17.63 -6.72
N GLU A 253 3.92 -16.68 -7.55
CA GLU A 253 4.42 -16.96 -8.89
C GLU A 253 5.90 -17.36 -8.85
N GLU A 254 6.71 -16.66 -8.07
CA GLU A 254 8.13 -16.99 -7.89
C GLU A 254 8.35 -18.33 -7.21
N VAL A 255 7.57 -18.66 -6.18
CA VAL A 255 7.63 -19.98 -5.53
C VAL A 255 7.45 -21.11 -6.54
N LYS A 256 6.56 -20.95 -7.52
CA LYS A 256 6.40 -21.96 -8.58
C LYS A 256 7.67 -22.07 -9.41
N SER A 257 8.27 -20.94 -9.80
CA SER A 257 9.52 -20.96 -10.55
C SER A 257 10.69 -21.56 -9.77
N LEU A 258 10.75 -21.39 -8.45
CA LEU A 258 11.82 -21.90 -7.59
C LEU A 258 11.74 -23.42 -7.37
N TYR A 259 10.53 -23.99 -7.34
CA TYR A 259 10.31 -25.38 -6.92
C TYR A 259 9.61 -26.28 -7.98
N GLU A 260 9.17 -25.76 -9.13
CA GLU A 260 8.61 -26.58 -10.23
C GLU A 260 9.69 -27.13 -11.21
N ASP A 261 10.98 -26.79 -11.01
CA ASP A 261 12.12 -27.30 -11.80
C ASP A 261 12.91 -28.45 -11.11
N GLU A 262 12.42 -29.00 -9.98
CA GLU A 262 12.93 -30.23 -9.32
C GLU A 262 12.05 -31.48 -9.57
#